data_AF-A0A432QC59-F1
#
_entry.id   AF-A0A432QC59-F1
#
_cell.length_a   1.000
_cell.length_b   1.000
_cell.length_c   1.000
_cell.angle_alpha   90.00
_cell.angle_beta   90.00
_cell.angle_gamma   90.00
#
_symmetry.space_group_name_H-M   'P 1'
#
loop_
_entity.id
_entity.type
_entity.pdbx_description
1 polymer ?
#
loop_
_entity_poly.entity_id
_entity_poly.type
_entity_poly.pdbx_seq_one_letter_code
_entity_poly.pdbx_strand_id
1 'polypeptide(L)'
;MNKVHIPAGDPAGRIICPRCGNATSFIEIADHVLLTTHFVQNRDGSFSSVSSETDVTGKVKLFCGKCSADISQFHSHLHEMKF
;
A
#
# COMPACT_ATOMS: atom_id res chain seq x y z
N MET A 1 24.94 -35.87 -10.50
CA MET A 1 24.56 -34.56 -9.95
C MET A 1 23.26 -34.13 -10.62
N ASN A 2 22.12 -34.23 -9.93
CA ASN A 2 20.83 -33.83 -10.49
C ASN A 2 20.65 -32.32 -10.28
N LYS A 3 20.57 -31.56 -11.37
CA LYS A 3 20.19 -30.15 -11.33
C LYS A 3 18.72 -30.07 -10.94
N VAL A 4 18.44 -29.55 -9.75
CA VAL A 4 17.09 -29.21 -9.33
C VAL A 4 16.59 -28.11 -10.27
N HIS A 5 15.58 -28.43 -11.07
CA HIS A 5 14.91 -27.45 -11.91
C HIS A 5 13.88 -26.72 -11.05
N ILE A 6 14.24 -25.53 -10.58
CA ILE A 6 13.30 -24.63 -9.92
C ILE A 6 12.40 -24.08 -11.04
N PRO A 7 11.07 -24.33 -11.02
CA PRO A 7 10.20 -23.70 -12.00
C PRO A 7 10.30 -22.19 -11.79
N ALA A 8 10.78 -21.47 -12.80
CA ALA A 8 10.76 -20.01 -12.83
C ALA A 8 9.32 -19.54 -13.11
N GLY A 9 8.41 -19.82 -12.18
CA GLY A 9 7.05 -19.29 -12.17
C GLY A 9 7.00 -17.97 -11.42
N ASP A 10 5.97 -17.17 -11.70
CA ASP A 10 5.68 -16.01 -10.87
C ASP A 10 5.38 -16.45 -9.42
N PRO A 11 5.80 -15.69 -8.41
CA PRO A 11 5.46 -15.98 -7.02
C PRO A 11 3.95 -16.16 -6.87
N ALA A 12 3.51 -17.17 -6.11
CA ALA A 12 2.08 -17.49 -5.94
C ALA A 12 1.23 -16.29 -5.43
N GLY A 13 1.86 -15.30 -4.79
CA GLY A 13 1.22 -14.07 -4.33
C GLY A 13 1.32 -12.88 -5.30
N ARG A 14 1.77 -13.06 -6.55
CA ARG A 14 1.94 -11.95 -7.49
C ARG A 14 0.59 -11.41 -7.96
N ILE A 15 0.31 -10.15 -7.65
CA ILE A 15 -0.86 -9.44 -8.18
C ILE A 15 -0.59 -9.02 -9.63
N ILE A 16 -1.52 -9.32 -10.53
CA ILE A 16 -1.53 -8.83 -11.92
C ILE A 16 -2.86 -8.11 -12.16
N CYS A 17 -2.81 -6.90 -12.71
CA CYS A 17 -3.99 -6.14 -13.06
C CYS A 17 -4.77 -6.88 -14.17
N PRO A 18 -6.04 -7.25 -13.94
CA PRO A 18 -6.85 -7.99 -14.92
C PRO A 18 -7.24 -7.14 -16.13
N ARG A 19 -7.00 -5.82 -16.09
CA ARG A 19 -7.38 -4.87 -17.14
C ARG A 19 -6.26 -4.56 -18.12
N CYS A 20 -5.01 -4.47 -17.67
CA CYS A 20 -3.88 -4.09 -18.53
C CYS A 20 -2.62 -4.94 -18.35
N GLY A 21 -2.66 -5.98 -17.51
CA GLY A 21 -1.52 -6.86 -17.27
C GLY A 21 -0.40 -6.26 -16.41
N ASN A 22 -0.56 -5.03 -15.90
CA ASN A 22 0.43 -4.44 -15.00
C ASN A 22 0.60 -5.28 -13.73
N ALA A 23 1.85 -5.59 -13.39
CA ALA A 23 2.21 -6.40 -12.23
C ALA A 23 3.24 -5.71 -11.32
N THR A 24 3.47 -4.40 -11.51
CA THR A 24 4.57 -3.67 -10.85
C THR A 24 4.16 -2.36 -10.20
N SER A 25 3.03 -1.75 -10.58
CA SER A 25 2.61 -0.45 -10.06
C SER A 25 1.16 -0.46 -9.58
N PHE A 26 0.96 -0.19 -8.29
CA PHE A 26 -0.35 -0.19 -7.64
C PHE A 26 -0.47 1.04 -6.73
N ILE A 27 -1.68 1.55 -6.56
CA ILE A 27 -1.97 2.77 -5.79
C ILE A 27 -3.08 2.45 -4.80
N GLU A 28 -2.85 2.68 -3.52
CA GLU A 28 -3.87 2.62 -2.48
C GLU A 28 -4.39 4.03 -2.21
N ILE A 29 -5.72 4.21 -2.22
CA ILE A 29 -6.36 5.49 -1.94
C ILE A 29 -7.29 5.29 -0.75
N ALA A 30 -6.99 5.98 0.35
CA ALA A 30 -7.87 6.11 1.49
C ALA A 30 -8.68 7.41 1.37
N ASP A 31 -9.99 7.29 1.46
CA ASP A 31 -10.90 8.43 1.42
C ASP A 31 -11.33 8.84 2.85
N HIS A 32 -11.64 10.12 3.05
CA HIS A 32 -12.02 10.71 4.35
C HIS A 32 -11.04 10.36 5.49
N VAL A 33 -9.76 10.73 5.31
CA VAL A 33 -8.71 10.58 6.32
C VAL A 33 -8.61 11.84 7.18
N LEU A 34 -8.66 11.68 8.49
CA LEU A 34 -8.30 12.70 9.47
C LEU A 34 -6.93 12.36 10.06
N LEU A 35 -5.97 13.27 9.92
CA LEU A 35 -4.65 13.18 10.53
C LEU A 35 -4.52 14.25 11.61
N THR A 36 -4.37 13.83 12.86
CA THR A 36 -4.13 14.71 14.00
C THR A 36 -2.69 14.56 14.45
N THR A 37 -1.88 15.62 14.37
CA THR A 37 -0.48 15.60 14.83
C THR A 37 -0.29 16.57 15.98
N HIS A 38 0.24 16.10 17.10
CA HIS A 38 0.53 16.90 18.27
C HIS A 38 1.99 17.38 18.23
N PHE A 39 2.19 18.69 18.31
CA PHE A 39 3.51 19.32 18.34
C PHE A 39 3.79 19.99 19.68
N VAL A 40 5.05 19.95 20.09
CA VAL A 40 5.60 20.79 21.16
C VAL A 40 6.64 21.71 20.57
N GLN A 41 6.58 22.99 20.94
CA GLN A 41 7.60 23.96 20.58
C GLN A 41 8.79 23.87 21.53
N ASN A 42 9.98 23.70 20.98
CA ASN A 42 11.24 23.66 21.69
C ASN A 42 11.70 25.08 22.07
N ARG A 43 12.66 25.19 23.00
CA ARG A 43 13.21 26.48 23.47
C ARG A 43 13.91 27.30 22.38
N ASP A 44 14.45 26.61 21.38
CA ASP A 44 15.08 27.24 20.20
C ASP A 44 14.06 27.68 19.14
N GLY A 45 12.76 27.50 19.39
CA GLY A 45 11.67 27.86 18.49
C GLY A 45 11.31 26.79 17.45
N SER A 46 12.05 25.68 17.37
CA SER A 46 11.70 24.54 16.52
C SER A 46 10.51 23.74 17.08
N PHE A 47 9.94 22.83 16.30
CA PHE A 47 8.81 21.99 16.72
C PHE A 47 9.18 20.51 16.67
N SER A 48 8.79 19.78 17.70
CA SER A 48 8.89 18.32 17.78
C SER A 48 7.50 17.71 17.72
N SER A 49 7.27 16.73 16.84
CA SER A 49 6.05 15.92 16.86
C SER A 49 6.11 14.94 18.03
N VAL A 50 5.10 14.95 18.89
CA VAL A 50 5.04 14.10 20.09
C VAL A 50 4.18 12.86 19.85
N SER A 51 3.11 13.02 19.09
CA SER A 51 2.24 11.92 18.67
C SER A 51 1.52 12.27 17.37
N SER A 52 1.06 11.24 16.69
CA SER A 52 0.21 11.36 15.51
C SER A 52 -0.84 10.26 15.53
N GLU A 53 -2.08 10.64 15.26
CA GLU A 53 -3.23 9.73 15.17
C GLU A 53 -3.83 9.87 13.77
N THR A 54 -4.18 8.75 13.16
CA THR A 54 -4.80 8.71 11.82
C THR A 54 -6.10 7.94 11.90
N ASP A 55 -7.20 8.62 11.59
CA ASP A 55 -8.53 8.05 11.53
C ASP A 55 -8.98 7.99 10.07
N VAL A 56 -9.19 6.78 9.56
CA VAL A 56 -9.74 6.56 8.22
C VAL A 56 -11.23 6.24 8.38
N THR A 57 -12.09 7.18 8.00
CA THR A 57 -13.55 7.03 8.13
C THR A 57 -14.23 6.61 6.83
N GLY A 58 -13.55 6.80 5.69
CA GLY A 58 -14.02 6.40 4.36
C GLY A 58 -13.51 5.03 3.93
N LYS A 59 -13.60 4.76 2.62
CA LYS A 59 -13.13 3.50 2.04
C LYS A 59 -11.64 3.59 1.72
N VAL A 60 -10.92 2.50 1.97
CA VAL A 60 -9.59 2.27 1.38
C VAL A 60 -9.76 1.38 0.17
N LYS A 61 -9.23 1.82 -0.98
CA LYS A 61 -9.34 1.14 -2.26
C LYS A 61 -7.99 0.96 -2.91
N LEU A 62 -7.85 -0.13 -3.66
CA LEU A 62 -6.66 -0.42 -4.44
C LEU A 62 -6.93 -0.20 -5.93
N PHE A 63 -6.03 0.51 -6.58
CA PHE A 63 -6.08 0.82 -8.01
C PHE A 63 -4.81 0.35 -8.72
N CYS A 64 -4.95 0.00 -10.00
CA CYS A 64 -3.81 -0.25 -10.86
C CYS A 64 -3.12 1.08 -11.20
N GLY A 65 -1.82 1.20 -10.92
CA GLY A 65 -1.05 2.44 -11.17
C GLY A 65 -0.79 2.76 -12.64
N LYS A 66 -1.12 1.84 -13.57
CA LYS A 66 -0.97 2.07 -15.03
C LYS A 66 -2.26 2.48 -15.75
N CYS A 67 -3.40 1.89 -15.40
CA CYS A 67 -4.67 2.12 -16.10
C CYS A 67 -5.79 2.63 -15.20
N SER A 68 -5.50 2.88 -13.92
CA SER A 68 -6.44 3.39 -12.92
C SER A 68 -7.67 2.51 -12.66
N ALA A 69 -7.64 1.24 -13.10
CA ALA A 69 -8.71 0.30 -12.80
C ALA A 69 -8.80 0.04 -11.29
N ASP A 70 -10.03 0.07 -10.75
CA ASP A 70 -10.33 -0.39 -9.40
C ASP A 70 -10.08 -1.90 -9.34
N ILE A 71 -9.14 -2.29 -8.50
CA ILE A 71 -8.73 -3.67 -8.25
C ILE A 71 -8.80 -3.99 -6.75
N SER A 72 -9.71 -3.32 -6.03
CA SER A 72 -9.87 -3.45 -4.56
C SER A 72 -10.13 -4.87 -4.08
N GLN A 73 -10.52 -5.80 -4.96
CA GLN A 73 -10.58 -7.24 -4.66
C GLN A 73 -9.24 -7.83 -4.18
N PHE A 74 -8.10 -7.21 -4.53
CA PHE A 74 -6.78 -7.65 -4.07
C PHE A 74 -6.27 -6.88 -2.84
N HIS A 75 -7.09 -6.01 -2.24
CA HIS A 75 -6.67 -5.16 -1.13
C HIS A 75 -6.21 -5.98 0.09
N SER A 76 -6.99 -6.97 0.54
CA SER A 76 -6.59 -7.83 1.67
C SER A 76 -5.28 -8.58 1.41
N HIS A 77 -5.13 -9.13 0.19
CA HIS A 77 -3.91 -9.84 -0.22
C HIS A 77 -2.68 -8.91 -0.24
N LEU A 78 -2.83 -7.64 -0.62
CA LEU A 78 -1.74 -6.66 -0.52
C LEU A 78 -1.30 -6.44 0.94
N HIS A 79 -2.24 -6.35 1.88
CA HIS A 79 -1.92 -6.15 3.31
C HIS A 79 -1.30 -7.39 3.94
N GLU A 80 -1.69 -8.60 3.54
CA GLU A 80 -1.05 -9.85 3.98
C GLU A 80 0.42 -9.98 3.50
N MET A 81 0.78 -9.24 2.44
CA MET A 81 2.09 -9.34 1.78
C MET A 81 2.95 -8.07 1.94
N LYS A 82 2.51 -7.08 2.74
CA LYS A 82 3.31 -5.92 3.18
C LYS A 82 4.07 -6.28 4.46
N PHE A 83 5.39 -6.09 4.48
CA PHE A 83 6.27 -6.33 5.63
C PHE A 83 6.96 -5.05 6.08
#